data_AF-A0A2W2EWU7-F1
#
_entry.id   AF-A0A2W2EWU7-F1
#
_cell.length_a   1.000
_cell.length_b   1.000
_cell.length_c   1.000
_cell.angle_alpha   90.00
_cell.angle_beta   90.00
_cell.angle_gamma   90.00
#
_symmetry.space_group_name_H-M   'P 1'
#
loop_
_entity.id
_entity.type
_entity.pdbx_description
1 polymer ?
#
loop_
_entity_poly.entity_id
_entity_poly.type
_entity_poly.pdbx_seq_one_letter_code
_entity_poly.pdbx_strand_id
1 'polypeptide(L)'
;MRLRLTTLLATPLLLLVAACAMPVASAAPAQSPASGAPVPAQSYWPGQEELMKAGETVDIAGPRRWPDGYAGVAVDLPAGLLLVYRIPAADVDDEVRALVPQVTVRFVDVAYSARQLAAWNDQVGADTAWWQGRDVLVHGRYVRFGECVVVEVEHPQRDAARITAHYRGVPVCVEQGYPFVPLTAG
;
A
#
# COMPACT_ATOMS: atom_id res chain seq x y z
N MET A 1 15.06 27.26 -48.65
CA MET A 1 16.28 27.77 -47.96
C MET A 1 17.03 26.55 -47.43
N ARG A 2 18.32 26.23 -47.68
CA ARG A 2 19.49 27.03 -48.16
C ARG A 2 19.77 28.24 -47.26
N LEU A 3 20.89 28.44 -46.54
CA LEU A 3 22.24 27.82 -46.38
C LEU A 3 22.49 27.55 -44.86
N ARG A 4 23.56 26.95 -44.28
CA ARG A 4 24.84 26.23 -44.59
C ARG A 4 25.07 25.21 -43.40
N LEU A 5 26.09 24.35 -43.20
CA LEU A 5 27.57 24.32 -43.39
C LEU A 5 28.35 25.24 -42.38
N THR A 6 29.55 24.94 -41.84
CA THR A 6 30.66 24.05 -42.28
C THR A 6 31.70 23.81 -41.14
N THR A 7 32.25 22.58 -40.97
CA THR A 7 33.69 22.25 -40.64
C THR A 7 34.39 22.74 -39.33
N LEU A 8 35.58 22.27 -38.86
CA LEU A 8 36.53 21.19 -39.26
C LEU A 8 37.40 20.69 -38.04
N LEU A 9 38.27 19.70 -38.30
CA LEU A 9 39.33 19.09 -37.47
C LEU A 9 40.13 20.02 -36.51
N ALA A 10 40.63 19.44 -35.40
CA ALA A 10 42.08 19.31 -35.14
C ALA A 10 42.40 18.34 -33.96
N THR A 11 43.20 17.30 -34.21
CA THR A 11 44.07 16.62 -33.22
C THR A 11 45.52 16.95 -33.62
N PRO A 12 46.49 17.13 -32.69
CA PRO A 12 47.36 15.98 -32.39
C PRO A 12 48.12 16.00 -31.02
N LEU A 13 48.82 14.88 -30.76
CA LEU A 13 50.12 14.70 -30.07
C LEU A 13 50.38 15.08 -28.58
N LEU A 14 50.66 14.01 -27.82
CA LEU A 14 51.75 13.82 -26.83
C LEU A 14 52.27 14.98 -25.94
N LEU A 15 52.35 14.69 -24.64
CA LEU A 15 53.62 14.71 -23.89
C LEU A 15 53.57 13.77 -22.66
N LEU A 16 54.70 13.17 -22.30
CA LEU A 16 54.84 12.36 -21.08
C LEU A 16 55.20 13.25 -19.89
N VAL A 17 54.66 12.94 -18.70
CA VAL A 17 55.26 13.28 -17.41
C VAL A 17 55.17 12.03 -16.52
N ALA A 18 56.27 11.64 -15.89
CA ALA A 18 56.33 10.51 -14.96
C ALA A 18 56.65 11.00 -13.55
N ALA A 19 55.85 10.58 -12.55
CA ALA A 19 56.18 10.73 -11.14
C ALA A 19 55.44 9.72 -10.25
N CYS A 20 56.19 9.04 -9.39
CA CYS A 20 55.80 8.50 -8.08
C CYS A 20 54.37 7.92 -7.92
N ALA A 21 54.17 6.68 -8.37
CA ALA A 21 53.16 5.82 -7.74
C ALA A 21 53.65 5.40 -6.35
N MET A 22 53.07 5.96 -5.28
CA MET A 22 53.22 5.41 -3.92
C MET A 22 52.04 4.47 -3.64
N PRO A 23 52.27 3.18 -3.34
CA PRO A 23 51.23 2.30 -2.83
C PRO A 23 50.93 2.67 -1.38
N VAL A 24 50.05 3.66 -1.18
CA VAL A 24 49.44 3.90 0.13
C VAL A 24 48.60 2.68 0.45
N ALA A 25 49.15 1.80 1.28
CA ALA A 25 48.44 0.64 1.80
C ALA A 25 47.33 1.11 2.75
N SER A 26 46.21 1.54 2.16
CA SER A 26 44.97 1.76 2.87
C SER A 26 44.49 0.41 3.37
N ALA A 27 44.91 0.07 4.59
CA ALA A 27 44.38 -1.06 5.33
C ALA A 27 42.91 -0.77 5.61
N ALA A 28 42.04 -1.20 4.69
CA ALA A 28 40.61 -1.19 4.91
C ALA A 28 40.35 -1.86 6.27
N PRO A 29 39.65 -1.21 7.21
CA PRO A 29 39.39 -1.81 8.50
C PRO A 29 38.64 -3.12 8.24
N ALA A 30 39.23 -4.23 8.66
CA ALA A 30 38.65 -5.55 8.44
C ALA A 30 37.27 -5.55 9.07
N GLN A 31 36.22 -5.58 8.22
CA GLN A 31 34.86 -5.77 8.67
C GLN A 31 34.77 -7.19 9.19
N SER A 32 35.03 -7.35 10.49
CA SER A 32 34.78 -8.59 11.21
C SER A 32 33.37 -9.05 10.83
N PRO A 33 33.20 -10.25 10.24
CA PRO A 33 31.87 -10.73 9.88
C PRO A 33 31.05 -10.75 11.17
N ALA A 34 29.92 -10.05 11.15
CA ALA A 34 29.09 -9.87 12.32
C ALA A 34 28.40 -11.20 12.66
N SER A 35 29.11 -12.07 13.38
CA SER A 35 28.59 -13.31 13.98
C SER A 35 27.66 -13.01 15.17
N GLY A 36 26.77 -12.01 15.01
CA GLY A 36 25.53 -11.98 15.74
C GLY A 36 24.68 -13.12 15.21
N ALA A 37 24.50 -14.17 16.02
CA ALA A 37 23.39 -15.09 15.78
C ALA A 37 22.10 -14.26 15.68
N PRO A 38 21.18 -14.58 14.76
CA PRO A 38 19.94 -13.82 14.61
C PRO A 38 19.22 -13.80 15.96
N VAL A 39 19.00 -12.60 16.50
CA VAL A 39 18.22 -12.43 17.73
C VAL A 39 16.84 -13.02 17.47
N PRO A 40 16.36 -13.99 18.26
CA PRO A 40 15.04 -14.57 18.05
C PRO A 40 13.99 -13.47 18.02
N ALA A 41 13.14 -13.46 16.99
CA ALA A 41 12.06 -12.50 16.88
C ALA A 41 11.06 -12.75 18.01
N GLN A 42 11.18 -12.00 19.11
CA GLN A 42 10.19 -12.02 20.17
C GLN A 42 8.95 -11.27 19.69
N SER A 43 8.04 -12.02 19.06
CA SER A 43 6.65 -11.59 18.88
C SER A 43 6.08 -11.12 20.22
N TYR A 44 5.56 -9.90 20.26
CA TYR A 44 5.06 -9.28 21.49
C TYR A 44 3.76 -9.95 21.96
N TRP A 45 3.01 -10.56 21.04
CA TRP A 45 1.79 -11.31 21.31
C TRP A 45 2.00 -12.81 21.04
N PRO A 46 1.55 -13.72 21.93
CA PRO A 46 1.55 -15.16 21.66
C PRO A 46 0.74 -15.51 20.41
N GLY A 47 1.25 -16.37 19.54
CA GLY A 47 0.56 -16.79 18.31
C GLY A 47 0.50 -15.74 17.19
N GLN A 48 1.26 -14.63 17.32
CA GLN A 48 1.25 -13.53 16.35
C GLN A 48 1.61 -13.98 14.92
N GLU A 49 2.61 -14.84 14.76
CA GLU A 49 3.07 -15.29 13.43
C GLU A 49 2.04 -16.20 12.76
N GLU A 50 1.46 -17.14 13.50
CA GLU A 50 0.39 -18.01 13.04
C GLU A 50 -0.87 -17.22 12.66
N LEU A 51 -1.19 -16.17 13.42
CA LEU A 51 -2.38 -15.33 13.20
C LEU A 51 -2.21 -14.36 12.02
N MET A 52 -1.04 -13.74 11.86
CA MET A 52 -0.72 -12.94 10.66
C MET A 52 -0.73 -13.82 9.39
N LYS A 53 -0.13 -15.01 9.46
CA LYS A 53 -0.12 -15.98 8.35
C LYS A 53 -1.52 -16.51 8.00
N ALA A 54 -2.39 -16.69 9.00
CA ALA A 54 -3.79 -17.02 8.77
C ALA A 54 -4.52 -15.88 8.02
N GLY A 55 -4.27 -14.61 8.41
CA GLY A 55 -4.80 -13.44 7.69
C GLY A 55 -4.33 -13.36 6.25
N GLU A 56 -3.02 -13.48 5.99
CA GLU A 56 -2.46 -13.54 4.63
C GLU A 56 -3.11 -14.67 3.80
N THR A 57 -3.28 -15.86 4.40
CA THR A 57 -3.91 -17.01 3.73
C THR A 57 -5.36 -16.72 3.33
N VAL A 58 -6.13 -16.05 4.19
CA VAL A 58 -7.52 -15.65 3.91
C VAL A 58 -7.57 -14.52 2.86
N ASP A 59 -6.71 -13.51 2.94
CA ASP A 59 -6.72 -12.39 1.99
C ASP A 59 -6.32 -12.81 0.57
N ILE A 60 -5.33 -13.72 0.46
CA ILE A 60 -4.92 -14.31 -0.82
C ILE A 60 -6.03 -15.21 -1.41
N ALA A 61 -6.87 -15.84 -0.58
CA ALA A 61 -7.95 -16.70 -1.04
C ALA A 61 -9.25 -15.94 -1.36
N GLY A 62 -9.64 -15.00 -0.51
CA GLY A 62 -10.97 -14.39 -0.43
C GLY A 62 -11.49 -13.79 -1.75
N PRO A 63 -10.74 -12.87 -2.40
CA PRO A 63 -11.15 -12.23 -3.66
C PRO A 63 -11.31 -13.19 -4.84
N ARG A 64 -10.83 -14.44 -4.73
CA ARG A 64 -10.92 -15.46 -5.79
C ARG A 64 -11.93 -16.57 -5.47
N ARG A 65 -12.10 -16.93 -4.20
CA ARG A 65 -13.09 -17.95 -3.79
C ARG A 65 -14.49 -17.37 -3.58
N TRP A 66 -14.57 -16.21 -2.93
CA TRP A 66 -15.85 -15.59 -2.55
C TRP A 66 -15.90 -14.13 -3.07
N PRO A 67 -15.78 -13.89 -4.39
CA PRO A 67 -15.67 -12.54 -4.95
C PRO A 67 -16.91 -11.65 -4.71
N ASP A 68 -18.04 -12.26 -4.38
CA ASP A 68 -19.30 -11.61 -4.00
C ASP A 68 -19.51 -11.53 -2.47
N GLY A 69 -18.79 -12.34 -1.69
CA GLY A 69 -18.96 -12.47 -0.24
C GLY A 69 -17.87 -11.81 0.59
N TYR A 70 -16.60 -11.92 0.16
CA TYR A 70 -15.44 -11.41 0.88
C TYR A 70 -15.34 -9.87 0.83
N ALA A 71 -15.08 -9.24 1.97
CA ALA A 71 -14.95 -7.79 2.10
C ALA A 71 -13.62 -7.31 2.70
N GLY A 72 -12.83 -8.22 3.30
CA GLY A 72 -11.51 -7.93 3.86
C GLY A 72 -11.19 -8.79 5.09
N VAL A 73 -9.97 -8.67 5.59
CA VAL A 73 -9.52 -9.35 6.81
C VAL A 73 -8.66 -8.42 7.66
N ALA A 74 -8.81 -8.51 8.99
CA ALA A 74 -7.97 -7.81 9.95
C ALA A 74 -7.54 -8.74 11.08
N VAL A 75 -6.43 -8.41 11.74
CA VAL A 75 -5.88 -9.18 12.86
C VAL A 75 -6.03 -8.38 14.16
N ASP A 76 -6.75 -8.92 15.13
CA ASP A 76 -6.85 -8.40 16.48
C ASP A 76 -5.81 -9.12 17.35
N LEU A 77 -4.58 -8.59 17.38
CA LEU A 77 -3.47 -9.17 18.13
C LEU A 77 -3.74 -9.22 19.66
N PRO A 78 -4.30 -8.18 20.32
CA PRO A 78 -4.65 -8.25 21.73
C PRO A 78 -5.70 -9.32 22.09
N ALA A 79 -6.67 -9.59 21.21
CA ALA A 79 -7.69 -10.61 21.43
C ALA A 79 -7.30 -12.01 20.88
N GLY A 80 -6.24 -12.10 20.07
CA GLY A 80 -5.85 -13.34 19.37
C GLY A 80 -6.86 -13.79 18.31
N LEU A 81 -7.58 -12.84 17.67
CA LEU A 81 -8.67 -13.14 16.73
C LEU A 81 -8.31 -12.76 15.29
N LEU A 82 -8.77 -13.59 14.36
CA LEU A 82 -8.85 -13.23 12.95
C LEU A 82 -10.24 -12.67 12.63
N LEU A 83 -10.32 -11.40 12.23
CA LEU A 83 -11.57 -10.73 11.87
C LEU A 83 -11.79 -10.82 10.36
N VAL A 84 -12.81 -11.59 9.93
CA VAL A 84 -13.12 -11.76 8.50
C VAL A 84 -14.41 -11.02 8.16
N TYR A 85 -14.28 -9.98 7.36
CA TYR A 85 -15.40 -9.14 6.93
C TYR A 85 -16.05 -9.78 5.71
N ARG A 86 -17.35 -10.09 5.81
CA ARG A 86 -18.08 -10.75 4.71
C ARG A 86 -19.59 -10.44 4.68
N ILE A 87 -20.14 -10.31 3.48
CA ILE A 87 -21.59 -10.32 3.26
C ILE A 87 -22.13 -11.70 3.67
N PRO A 88 -23.17 -11.79 4.51
CA PRO A 88 -23.73 -13.07 4.94
C PRO A 88 -24.17 -13.93 3.74
N ALA A 89 -23.55 -15.11 3.61
CA ALA A 89 -23.83 -16.10 2.58
C ALA A 89 -23.64 -17.51 3.17
N ALA A 90 -24.18 -18.52 2.51
CA ALA A 90 -23.86 -19.91 2.83
C ALA A 90 -22.36 -20.20 2.60
N ASP A 91 -21.85 -21.22 3.28
CA ASP A 91 -20.56 -21.89 3.09
C ASP A 91 -19.29 -21.06 3.36
N VAL A 92 -19.29 -19.72 3.21
CA VAL A 92 -18.12 -18.84 3.42
C VAL A 92 -17.50 -19.03 4.81
N ASP A 93 -18.33 -19.07 5.87
CA ASP A 93 -17.82 -19.17 7.24
C ASP A 93 -17.13 -20.52 7.50
N ASP A 94 -17.66 -21.60 6.94
CA ASP A 94 -17.13 -22.95 7.15
C ASP A 94 -15.94 -23.26 6.24
N GLU A 95 -15.93 -22.75 5.00
CA GLU A 95 -14.72 -22.79 4.16
C GLU A 95 -13.57 -21.99 4.77
N VAL A 96 -13.83 -20.82 5.37
CA VAL A 96 -12.80 -20.04 6.06
C VAL A 96 -12.29 -20.77 7.31
N ARG A 97 -13.18 -21.35 8.14
CA ARG A 97 -12.77 -22.20 9.28
C ARG A 97 -11.92 -23.39 8.83
N ALA A 98 -12.27 -24.02 7.72
CA ALA A 98 -11.50 -25.13 7.15
C ALA A 98 -10.17 -24.70 6.51
N LEU A 99 -10.05 -23.44 6.06
CA LEU A 99 -8.82 -22.88 5.48
C LEU A 99 -7.78 -22.50 6.54
N VAL A 100 -8.20 -22.03 7.71
CA VAL A 100 -7.31 -21.62 8.81
C VAL A 100 -7.70 -22.23 10.17
N PRO A 101 -7.76 -23.57 10.30
CA PRO A 101 -8.25 -24.27 11.49
C PRO A 101 -7.39 -24.08 12.76
N GLN A 102 -6.21 -23.48 12.63
CA GLN A 102 -5.27 -23.22 13.73
C GLN A 102 -5.51 -21.87 14.46
N VAL A 103 -6.49 -21.05 14.05
CA VAL A 103 -6.78 -19.75 14.68
C VAL A 103 -8.27 -19.55 14.99
N THR A 104 -8.56 -18.70 15.97
CA THR A 104 -9.93 -18.30 16.30
C THR A 104 -10.43 -17.25 15.28
N VAL A 105 -11.37 -17.65 14.43
CA VAL A 105 -12.00 -16.74 13.44
C VAL A 105 -13.29 -16.14 13.99
N ARG A 106 -13.43 -14.82 13.86
CA ARG A 106 -14.66 -14.06 14.09
C ARG A 106 -15.10 -13.43 12.78
N PHE A 107 -16.32 -13.73 12.35
CA PHE A 107 -16.92 -13.11 11.17
C PHE A 107 -17.53 -11.76 11.52
N VAL A 108 -17.50 -10.83 10.57
CA VAL A 108 -18.09 -9.49 10.67
C VAL A 108 -19.01 -9.29 9.47
N ASP A 109 -20.31 -9.25 9.75
CA ASP A 109 -21.36 -9.00 8.78
C ASP A 109 -21.24 -7.58 8.20
N VAL A 110 -21.25 -7.46 6.87
CA VAL A 110 -21.12 -6.18 6.16
C VAL A 110 -22.02 -6.08 4.94
N ALA A 111 -22.19 -4.85 4.41
CA ALA A 111 -23.08 -4.56 3.28
C ALA A 111 -22.45 -4.73 1.90
N TYR A 112 -21.11 -4.64 1.78
CA TYR A 112 -20.41 -4.55 0.49
C TYR A 112 -19.21 -5.49 0.40
N SER A 113 -19.01 -6.12 -0.77
CA SER A 113 -17.82 -6.92 -1.06
C SER A 113 -16.59 -6.04 -1.36
N ALA A 114 -15.40 -6.60 -1.19
CA ALA A 114 -14.14 -5.97 -1.54
C ALA A 114 -14.09 -5.62 -3.04
N ARG A 115 -14.74 -6.45 -3.89
CA ARG A 115 -14.86 -6.23 -5.33
C ARG A 115 -15.72 -5.01 -5.68
N GLN A 116 -16.83 -4.79 -4.96
CA GLN A 116 -17.64 -3.56 -5.12
C GLN A 116 -16.87 -2.33 -4.64
N LEU A 117 -16.27 -2.40 -3.44
CA LEU A 117 -15.50 -1.31 -2.86
C LEU A 117 -14.29 -0.93 -3.71
N ALA A 118 -13.59 -1.90 -4.32
CA ALA A 118 -12.49 -1.63 -5.25
C ALA A 118 -12.97 -0.92 -6.53
N ALA A 119 -14.04 -1.39 -7.17
CA ALA A 119 -14.59 -0.76 -8.37
C ALA A 119 -15.04 0.68 -8.11
N TRP A 120 -15.66 0.95 -6.96
CA TRP A 120 -16.02 2.30 -6.53
C TRP A 120 -14.79 3.15 -6.16
N ASN A 121 -13.78 2.58 -5.51
CA ASN A 121 -12.53 3.27 -5.20
C ASN A 121 -11.85 3.75 -6.48
N ASP A 122 -11.83 2.94 -7.54
CA ASP A 122 -11.21 3.32 -8.82
C ASP A 122 -12.05 4.32 -9.63
N GLN A 123 -13.38 4.28 -9.52
CA GLN A 123 -14.23 5.37 -10.00
C GLN A 123 -13.86 6.70 -9.30
N VAL A 124 -13.72 6.69 -7.98
CA VAL A 124 -13.29 7.86 -7.20
C VAL A 124 -11.88 8.31 -7.57
N GLY A 125 -10.98 7.36 -7.86
CA GLY A 125 -9.61 7.60 -8.29
C GLY A 125 -9.51 8.32 -9.64
N ALA A 126 -10.37 7.97 -10.61
CA ALA A 126 -10.41 8.61 -11.93
C ALA A 126 -10.76 10.11 -11.85
N ASP A 127 -11.61 10.49 -10.89
CA ASP A 127 -12.05 11.88 -10.71
C ASP A 127 -11.07 12.76 -9.89
N THR A 128 -9.94 12.24 -9.41
CA THR A 128 -9.00 12.98 -8.53
C THR A 128 -8.57 14.34 -9.11
N ALA A 129 -8.21 14.39 -10.40
CA ALA A 129 -7.83 15.64 -11.07
C ALA A 129 -9.03 16.58 -11.33
N TRP A 130 -10.24 16.02 -11.49
CA TRP A 130 -11.48 16.78 -11.66
C TRP A 130 -11.88 17.49 -10.35
N TRP A 131 -11.57 16.88 -9.20
CA TRP A 131 -11.73 17.45 -7.86
C TRP A 131 -10.71 18.55 -7.55
N GLN A 132 -9.43 18.32 -7.89
CA GLN A 132 -8.37 19.34 -7.74
C GLN A 132 -8.70 20.61 -8.54
N GLY A 133 -9.22 20.47 -9.77
CA GLY A 133 -9.74 21.60 -10.57
C GLY A 133 -11.03 22.26 -10.06
N ARG A 134 -11.49 21.92 -8.84
CA ARG A 134 -12.66 22.46 -8.13
C ARG A 134 -12.35 22.81 -6.66
N ASP A 135 -11.07 23.07 -6.40
CA ASP A 135 -10.46 23.41 -5.11
C ASP A 135 -10.59 22.32 -4.03
N VAL A 136 -10.92 21.07 -4.41
CA VAL A 136 -10.92 19.91 -3.51
C VAL A 136 -9.57 19.20 -3.63
N LEU A 137 -8.71 19.44 -2.65
CA LEU A 137 -7.47 18.70 -2.49
C LEU A 137 -7.76 17.35 -1.84
N VAL A 138 -7.72 16.29 -2.66
CA VAL A 138 -7.72 14.89 -2.21
C VAL A 138 -6.28 14.48 -1.91
N HIS A 139 -6.02 14.10 -0.67
CA HIS A 139 -4.71 13.63 -0.20
C HIS A 139 -4.57 12.12 -0.30
N GLY A 140 -5.68 11.37 -0.14
CA GLY A 140 -5.69 9.92 -0.12
C GLY A 140 -7.05 9.31 -0.48
N ARG A 141 -7.04 8.04 -0.88
CA ARG A 141 -8.22 7.19 -1.06
C ARG A 141 -7.92 5.77 -0.61
N TYR A 142 -8.83 5.13 0.11
CA TYR A 142 -8.72 3.72 0.50
C TYR A 142 -10.11 3.10 0.71
N VAL A 143 -10.18 1.79 0.91
CA VAL A 143 -11.43 1.08 1.21
C VAL A 143 -11.49 0.73 2.70
N ARG A 144 -12.61 1.05 3.36
CA ARG A 144 -12.93 0.53 4.69
C ARG A 144 -13.77 -0.73 4.52
N PHE A 145 -13.27 -1.87 5.01
CA PHE A 145 -13.82 -3.19 4.72
C PHE A 145 -15.34 -3.28 4.97
N GLY A 146 -16.08 -3.48 3.89
CA GLY A 146 -17.54 -3.64 3.93
C GLY A 146 -18.37 -2.39 4.20
N GLU A 147 -17.76 -1.22 4.38
CA GLU A 147 -18.43 0.03 4.77
C GLU A 147 -18.47 1.05 3.62
N CYS A 148 -17.31 1.57 3.20
CA CYS A 148 -17.21 2.70 2.28
C CYS A 148 -15.86 2.81 1.56
N VAL A 149 -15.83 3.58 0.47
CA VAL A 149 -14.60 4.22 0.00
C VAL A 149 -14.35 5.43 0.89
N VAL A 150 -13.18 5.50 1.51
CA VAL A 150 -12.74 6.69 2.27
C VAL A 150 -12.00 7.62 1.31
N VAL A 151 -12.36 8.90 1.34
CA VAL A 151 -11.73 9.99 0.58
C VAL A 151 -11.20 11.00 1.58
N GLU A 152 -9.87 11.07 1.65
CA GLU A 152 -9.15 11.96 2.56
C GLU A 152 -8.93 13.30 1.88
N VAL A 153 -9.47 14.38 2.45
CA VAL A 153 -9.40 15.73 1.88
C VAL A 153 -8.91 16.77 2.88
N GLU A 154 -8.39 17.88 2.38
CA GLU A 154 -7.91 19.01 3.18
C GLU A 154 -9.00 19.64 4.07
N HIS A 155 -10.26 19.70 3.62
CA HIS A 155 -11.37 20.38 4.31
C HIS A 155 -12.70 19.58 4.26
N PRO A 156 -12.82 18.45 4.98
CA PRO A 156 -13.96 17.54 4.85
C PRO A 156 -15.30 18.19 5.22
N GLN A 157 -15.34 19.10 6.20
CA GLN A 157 -16.56 19.83 6.60
C GLN A 157 -17.08 20.78 5.51
N ARG A 158 -16.21 21.21 4.58
CA ARG A 158 -16.55 22.03 3.41
C ARG A 158 -17.01 21.16 2.24
N ASP A 159 -16.31 20.05 1.99
CA ASP A 159 -16.42 19.33 0.72
C ASP A 159 -17.26 18.05 0.77
N ALA A 160 -17.47 17.44 1.94
CA ALA A 160 -18.14 16.14 2.06
C ALA A 160 -19.51 16.10 1.35
N ALA A 161 -20.37 17.09 1.61
CA ALA A 161 -21.69 17.16 0.97
C ALA A 161 -21.61 17.25 -0.56
N ARG A 162 -20.58 17.91 -1.11
CA ARG A 162 -20.34 18.03 -2.56
C ARG A 162 -19.82 16.71 -3.16
N ILE A 163 -18.92 16.04 -2.43
CA ILE A 163 -18.33 14.74 -2.81
C ILE A 163 -19.38 13.63 -2.80
N THR A 164 -20.12 13.46 -1.70
CA THR A 164 -21.18 12.43 -1.57
C THR A 164 -22.34 12.68 -2.54
N ALA A 165 -22.65 13.95 -2.88
CA ALA A 165 -23.70 14.27 -3.84
C ALA A 165 -23.33 14.00 -5.31
N HIS A 166 -22.03 13.86 -5.61
CA HIS A 166 -21.49 13.46 -6.92
C HIS A 166 -21.50 11.94 -7.07
N TYR A 167 -20.96 11.21 -6.09
CA TYR A 167 -20.91 9.74 -6.08
C TYR A 167 -22.22 9.08 -5.58
N ARG A 168 -23.36 9.46 -6.15
CA ARG A 168 -24.67 8.91 -5.71
C ARG A 168 -24.76 7.41 -5.94
N GLY A 169 -25.19 6.68 -4.92
CA GLY A 169 -25.25 5.20 -4.94
C GLY A 169 -23.94 4.52 -4.60
N VAL A 170 -22.86 5.28 -4.34
CA VAL A 170 -21.61 4.78 -3.77
C VAL A 170 -21.54 5.15 -2.28
N PRO A 171 -21.18 4.22 -1.38
CA PRO A 171 -20.86 4.56 0.00
C PRO A 171 -19.51 5.29 0.06
N VAL A 172 -19.53 6.60 0.27
CA VAL A 172 -18.33 7.44 0.38
C VAL A 172 -18.25 8.08 1.77
N CYS A 173 -17.20 7.73 2.51
CA CYS A 173 -16.77 8.41 3.73
C CYS A 173 -15.81 9.54 3.34
N VAL A 174 -16.00 10.74 3.88
CA VAL A 174 -15.11 11.89 3.59
C VAL A 174 -14.48 12.37 4.88
N GLU A 175 -13.16 12.28 4.95
CA GLU A 175 -12.39 12.37 6.20
C GLU A 175 -11.23 13.36 6.06
N GLN A 176 -10.65 13.77 7.18
CA GLN A 176 -9.53 14.72 7.19
C GLN A 176 -8.27 14.01 6.69
N GLY A 177 -7.82 14.36 5.49
CA GLY A 177 -6.52 13.93 5.01
C GLY A 177 -5.39 14.71 5.67
N TYR A 178 -4.26 14.04 5.83
CA TYR A 178 -2.98 14.69 6.07
C TYR A 178 -2.31 15.00 4.72
N PRO A 179 -1.68 16.17 4.54
CA PRO A 179 -1.01 16.49 3.29
C PRO A 179 0.11 15.49 3.00
N PHE A 180 0.11 14.93 1.78
CA PHE A 180 1.18 14.04 1.32
C PHE A 180 2.50 14.81 1.26
N VAL A 181 3.40 14.56 2.21
CA VAL A 181 4.77 15.08 2.21
C VAL A 181 5.67 14.07 1.50
N PRO A 182 6.19 14.37 0.29
CA PRO A 182 7.09 13.46 -0.40
C PRO A 182 8.41 13.34 0.37
N LEU A 183 8.91 12.12 0.54
CA LEU A 183 10.26 11.90 1.05
C LEU A 183 11.29 12.33 0.01
N THR A 184 11.76 13.56 0.08
CA THR A 184 12.91 14.03 -0.72
C THR A 184 14.18 13.33 -0.25
N ALA A 185 14.72 12.43 -1.07
CA ALA A 185 16.09 11.96 -0.92
C ALA A 185 17.05 13.16 -1.08
N GLY A 186 18.01 13.28 -0.17
CA GLY A 186 19.08 14.30 -0.19
C GLY A 186 20.43 13.73 -0.60
#